data_AF-A0A9W5U1X2-F1
#
_entry.id   AF-A0A9W5U1X2-F1
#
_cell.length_a   1.000
_cell.length_b   1.000
_cell.length_c   1.000
_cell.angle_alpha   90.00
_cell.angle_beta   90.00
_cell.angle_gamma   90.00
#
_symmetry.space_group_name_H-M   'P 1'
#
loop_
_entity.id
_entity.type
_entity.pdbx_description
1 polymer ?
#
loop_
_entity_poly.entity_id
_entity_poly.type
_entity_poly.pdbx_seq_one_letter_code
_entity_poly.pdbx_strand_id
1 'polypeptide(L)' 'MEIVALKEKYGGRLRYIFMKDLQAATSRPDTEEILVKMEDTTGQLAFLKKGYRGIAIEKMDEEWHVRFFLSFPPE' A
#
# COMPACT_ATOMS: atom_id res chain seq x y z
N MET A 1 8.82 2.06 -6.36
CA MET A 1 8.02 3.10 -5.67
C MET A 1 6.92 2.37 -4.95
N GLU A 2 6.80 2.60 -3.65
CA GLU A 2 5.93 1.87 -2.74
C GLU A 2 5.15 2.84 -1.86
N ILE A 3 3.92 2.51 -1.51
CA ILE A 3 3.10 3.23 -0.55
C ILE A 3 3.48 2.73 0.84
N VAL A 4 4.06 3.61 1.65
CA VAL A 4 4.56 3.29 2.99
C VAL A 4 3.66 3.81 4.11
N ALA A 5 2.79 4.77 3.81
CA ALA A 5 1.84 5.32 4.76
C ALA A 5 0.64 5.96 4.07
N LEU A 6 -0.46 6.01 4.80
CA LEU A 6 -1.66 6.80 4.50
C LEU A 6 -1.88 7.75 5.69
N LYS A 7 -1.95 9.06 5.45
CA LYS A 7 -2.11 10.05 6.53
C LYS A 7 -3.22 11.03 6.22
N GLU A 8 -3.94 11.47 7.24
CA GLU A 8 -4.89 12.56 7.10
C GLU A 8 -4.16 13.86 6.76
N LYS A 9 -4.74 14.58 5.80
CA LYS A 9 -4.32 15.90 5.39
C LYS A 9 -5.51 16.69 4.85
N TYR A 10 -5.61 17.97 5.21
CA TYR A 10 -6.62 18.89 4.69
C TYR A 10 -8.08 18.53 5.03
N GLY A 11 -8.37 18.29 6.32
CA GLY A 11 -9.73 18.16 6.85
C GLY A 11 -10.50 16.96 6.28
N GLY A 12 -10.09 15.75 6.64
CA GLY A 12 -10.75 14.51 6.23
C GLY A 12 -10.28 13.89 4.92
N ARG A 13 -9.37 14.53 4.16
CA ARG A 13 -8.72 13.88 3.00
C ARG A 13 -7.50 13.10 3.44
N LEU A 14 -7.19 12.01 2.72
CA LEU A 14 -6.01 11.21 2.99
C LEU A 14 -4.95 11.42 1.91
N ARG A 15 -3.69 11.31 2.31
CA ARG A 15 -2.52 11.40 1.43
C ARG A 15 -1.69 10.13 1.55
N TYR A 16 -1.46 9.49 0.40
CA TYR A 16 -0.43 8.46 0.29
C TYR A 16 0.97 9.07 0.37
N ILE A 17 1.85 8.39 1.10
CA ILE A 17 3.27 8.68 1.13
C ILE A 17 3.97 7.58 0.35
N PHE A 18 4.65 7.97 -0.73
CA PHE A 18 5.43 7.08 -1.58
C PHE A 18 6.91 7.11 -1.17
N MET A 19 7.51 5.94 -1.07
CA MET A 19 8.95 5.77 -0.91
C MET A 19 9.52 5.10 -2.16
N LYS A 20 10.66 5.58 -2.62
CA LYS A 20 11.46 4.90 -3.63
C LYS A 20 12.74 4.43 -2.95
N ASP A 21 12.86 3.12 -2.77
CA ASP A 21 14.14 2.53 -2.45
C ASP A 21 15.03 2.58 -3.70
N LEU A 22 16.23 3.14 -3.55
CA LEU A 22 17.23 3.27 -4.62
C LEU A 22 18.17 2.06 -4.68
N GLN A 23 18.19 1.24 -3.62
CA GLN A 23 19.04 0.06 -3.49
C GLN A 23 18.27 -1.24 -3.74
N ALA A 24 16.94 -1.22 -3.60
CA ALA A 24 16.11 -2.36 -3.96
C ALA A 24 16.33 -2.74 -5.43
N ALA A 25 16.86 -3.95 -5.66
CA ALA A 25 16.82 -4.56 -6.97
C ALA A 25 15.36 -4.63 -7.44
N THR A 26 15.12 -4.40 -8.73
CA THR A 26 13.77 -4.39 -9.33
C THR A 26 13.00 -5.72 -9.14
N SER A 27 13.68 -6.78 -8.67
CA SER A 27 13.07 -8.06 -8.34
C SER A 27 12.30 -7.98 -7.02
N ARG A 28 10.97 -7.96 -7.12
CA ARG A 28 10.09 -8.17 -5.98
C ARG A 28 10.11 -9.66 -5.58
N PRO A 29 10.07 -9.99 -4.28
CA PRO A 29 9.85 -11.36 -3.86
C PRO A 29 8.50 -11.86 -4.38
N ASP A 30 8.42 -13.15 -4.71
CA ASP A 30 7.20 -13.84 -5.16
C ASP A 30 6.28 -14.08 -3.96
N THR A 31 5.83 -12.98 -3.36
CA THR A 31 4.99 -12.95 -2.16
C THR A 31 3.54 -12.76 -2.57
N GLU A 32 2.63 -13.41 -1.85
CA GLU A 32 1.19 -13.25 -2.06
C GLU A 32 0.77 -11.77 -1.99
N GLU A 33 0.05 -11.33 -3.03
CA GLU A 33 -0.46 -9.97 -3.17
C GLU A 33 -1.90 -9.89 -2.68
N ILE A 34 -2.25 -8.81 -1.98
CA ILE A 34 -3.59 -8.56 -1.44
C ILE A 34 -4.14 -7.29 -2.08
N LEU A 35 -5.39 -7.37 -2.57
CA LEU A 35 -6.13 -6.20 -3.06
C LEU A 35 -7.03 -5.66 -1.96
N VAL A 36 -6.90 -4.36 -1.70
CA VAL A 36 -7.73 -3.66 -0.70
C VAL A 36 -8.43 -2.51 -1.40
N LYS A 37 -9.73 -2.36 -1.18
CA LYS A 37 -10.49 -1.23 -1.72
C LYS A 37 -9.86 0.09 -1.26
N MET A 38 -9.73 1.04 -2.18
CA MET A 38 -9.19 2.36 -1.90
C MET A 38 -10.06 3.15 -0.90
N GLU A 39 -11.37 2.87 -0.87
CA GLU A 39 -12.30 3.41 0.12
C GLU A 39 -12.13 2.80 1.53
N ASP A 40 -11.60 1.58 1.63
CA ASP A 40 -11.31 0.95 2.93
C ASP A 40 -9.98 1.46 3.49
N THR A 41 -10.03 2.68 3.98
CA THR A 41 -8.88 3.39 4.53
C THR A 41 -8.38 2.73 5.82
N THR A 42 -9.28 2.15 6.61
CA THR A 42 -8.95 1.42 7.84
C THR A 42 -8.20 0.12 7.53
N GLY A 43 -8.67 -0.66 6.56
CA GLY A 43 -8.00 -1.87 6.09
C GLY A 43 -6.62 -1.58 5.55
N GLN A 44 -6.48 -0.56 4.70
CA GLN A 44 -5.18 -0.14 4.18
C GLN A 44 -4.21 0.27 5.29
N LEU A 45 -4.66 1.05 6.28
CA LEU A 45 -3.85 1.42 7.44
C LEU A 45 -3.44 0.20 8.27
N ALA A 46 -4.31 -0.79 8.42
CA ALA A 46 -4.00 -2.01 9.14
C ALA A 46 -2.90 -2.83 8.43
N PHE A 47 -2.97 -2.98 7.11
CA PHE A 47 -1.92 -3.65 6.33
C PHE A 47 -0.58 -2.92 6.41
N LEU A 48 -0.59 -1.60 6.26
CA LEU A 48 0.62 -0.78 6.40
C LEU A 48 1.28 -0.94 7.79
N LYS A 49 0.47 -1.04 8.85
CA LYS A 49 0.96 -1.30 10.22
C LYS A 49 1.51 -2.72 10.41
N LYS A 50 0.98 -3.70 9.68
CA LYS A 50 1.43 -5.10 9.68
C LYS A 50 2.68 -5.33 8.80
N GLY A 51 3.33 -4.27 8.32
CA GLY A 51 4.55 -4.38 7.51
C GLY A 51 4.31 -4.65 6.03
N TYR A 52 3.07 -4.53 5.56
CA TYR A 52 2.78 -4.54 4.12
C TYR A 52 3.11 -3.19 3.48
N ARG A 53 3.39 -3.23 2.18
CA ARG A 53 3.64 -2.05 1.34
C ARG A 53 2.72 -2.07 0.14
N GLY A 54 2.15 -0.92 -0.19
CA GLY A 54 1.34 -0.78 -1.40
C GLY A 54 2.24 -0.63 -2.63
N ILE A 55 1.92 -1.28 -3.74
CA ILE A 55 2.77 -1.35 -4.93
C ILE A 55 2.09 -0.90 -6.21
N ALA A 56 0.76 -0.87 -6.21
CA ALA A 56 -0.04 -0.39 -7.32
C ALA A 56 -1.36 0.18 -6.80
N ILE A 57 -1.91 1.13 -7.54
CA ILE A 57 -3.29 1.57 -7.43
C ILE A 57 -3.90 1.28 -8.79
N GLU A 58 -4.92 0.43 -8.82
CA GLU A 58 -5.55 -0.03 -10.05
C GLU A 58 -7.05 0.14 -9.98
N LYS A 59 -7.65 0.44 -11.14
CA LYS A 59 -9.09 0.51 -11.28
C LYS A 59 -9.58 -0.84 -11.80
N MET A 60 -10.44 -1.48 -11.03
CA MET A 60 -11.11 -2.74 -11.39
C MET A 60 -12.59 -2.43 -11.49
N ASP A 61 -13.14 -2.51 -12.70
CA ASP A 61 -14.49 -2.05 -13.02
C ASP A 61 -14.72 -0.58 -12.63
N GLU A 62 -15.55 -0.33 -11.62
CA GLU A 62 -15.87 1.01 -11.10
C GLU A 62 -15.14 1.33 -9.79
N GLU A 63 -14.37 0.38 -9.26
CA GLU A 63 -13.75 0.48 -7.94
C GLU A 63 -12.23 0.64 -8.04
N TRP A 64 -11.69 1.51 -7.20
CA TRP A 64 -10.24 1.65 -7.05
C TRP A 64 -9.75 0.70 -5.97
N HIS A 65 -8.67 -0.01 -6.28
CA HIS A 65 -8.01 -0.94 -5.38
C HIS A 65 -6.54 -0.56 -5.23
N VAL A 66 -6.00 -0.80 -4.05
CA VAL A 66 -4.58 -0.69 -3.75
C VAL A 66 -4.06 -2.09 -3.50
N ARG A 67 -3.01 -2.44 -4.23
CA ARG A 67 -2.35 -3.75 -4.14
C ARG A 67 -1.23 -3.68 -3.12
N PHE A 68 -1.22 -4.62 -2.18
CA PHE A 68 -0.23 -4.74 -1.12
C PHE A 68 0.54 -6.05 -1.23
N PHE A 69 1.81 -6.03 -0.82
CA PHE A 69 2.60 -7.23 -0.56
C PHE A 69 3.23 -7.12 0.82
N LEU A 70 3.52 -8.25 1.46
CA LEU A 70 4.22 -8.26 2.74
C LEU A 70 5.70 -7.95 2.49
N SER A 71 6.16 -6.82 3.03
CA SER A 71 7.55 -6.36 2.86
C SER A 71 8.41 -6.69 4.09
N PHE A 72 7.83 -6.63 5.28
CA PHE A 72 8.48 -7.01 6.54
C PHE A 72 7.46 -7.78 7.39
N PRO A 73 7.63 -9.09 7.63
CA PRO A 73 6.81 -9.77 8.62
C PRO A 73 7.03 -9.11 9.99
N PRO A 74 5.97 -8.80 10.76
CA PRO A 74 6.14 -8.40 12.15
C PRO A 74 6.78 -9.55 12.91
N GLU A 75 7.79 -9.24 13.74
CA GLU A 75 8.41 -10.19 14.68
C GLU A 75 7.38 -10.79 15.66
#